data_AF-A0A7S1ADW9-F1
#
_entry.id   AF-A0A7S1ADW9-F1
#
_cell.length_a   1.000
_cell.length_b   1.000
_cell.length_c   1.000
_cell.angle_alpha   90.00
_cell.angle_beta   90.00
_cell.angle_gamma   90.00
#
_symmetry.space_group_name_H-M   'P 1'
#
loop_
_entity.id
_entity.type
_entity.pdbx_description
1 polymer ?
#
loop_
_entity_poly.entity_id
_entity_poly.type
_entity_poly.pdbx_seq_one_letter_code
_entity_poly.pdbx_strand_id
1 'polypeptide(L)'
;VYRMLLRVVGLFFLVLWLNHVLCCCWCWIGTNAPSDTGIRWTHALGPGEKPYEHSNELFLYFTAFHWSMAQLTLGAIEVTATNTSERSFSILLALCGLLFSSTLVSSLSATMIDFQMRMSSTHHKIRTLRNFLKQNKVDGNLSHRVMQQAEKRVSNREKLTDEDVPALLILSASLRVELRYAIFKPHIVRHPIFRLWDNLSGNTVQHLCSDDGCQTPAVNFDFLHVSDDLFVAGGQSQTMYFLISGRLLYRQDPESSPVAATRKSEVEEGDFLCEAGLWAYWTHVGSAQALQPCQVMSITAAGVMSSMAKHTLIKDIVTEYASQFYGRIVSACPPSSDFPSDLEVSFTDFGELVASMEHRLQVIIAEDALATQTYHPVPLSLTYAREGVQVTKSPWIKVRSKHHKEVSKDSLQDEVRRGEATIVLNGYGEVQRVVSLVAFEVTRGRGSTEIFAQLGKIEEGVIVAGCTLPGARMQRGELPLDAANRILSDRLWPLENVRIRRLEREVEFQDGEDFPLRKQYLRTLVYVTLSEDVQAPTLRASVTDALDVPLKEVYVFRGGKTALYAWITRSQLQHYKTPEGEQQLSAWLSLLKSDAPDASDNLNLGLEELLQG
;
A
#
# COMPACT_ATOMS: atom_id res chain seq x y z
N VAL A 1 32.05 20.98 3.17
CA VAL A 1 32.72 21.99 4.03
C VAL A 1 33.76 21.35 4.97
N TYR A 2 33.40 20.41 5.85
CA TYR A 2 34.34 19.79 6.82
C TYR A 2 35.61 19.16 6.19
N ARG A 3 35.45 18.35 5.13
CA ARG A 3 36.60 17.77 4.40
C ARG A 3 37.53 18.82 3.77
N MET A 4 36.99 19.96 3.36
CA MET A 4 37.78 21.06 2.79
C MET A 4 38.60 21.75 3.90
N LEU A 5 37.96 22.04 5.04
CA LEU A 5 38.64 22.62 6.20
C LEU A 5 39.79 21.71 6.68
N LEU A 6 39.54 20.40 6.82
CA LEU A 6 40.57 19.44 7.21
C LEU A 6 41.76 19.40 6.24
N ARG A 7 41.50 19.48 4.92
CA ARG A 7 42.58 19.53 3.92
C ARG A 7 43.39 20.81 4.04
N VAL A 8 42.75 21.97 4.18
CA VAL A 8 43.45 23.26 4.31
C VAL A 8 44.28 23.29 5.60
N VAL A 9 43.71 22.85 6.72
CA VAL A 9 44.41 22.77 8.01
C VAL A 9 45.57 21.77 7.95
N GLY A 10 45.36 20.58 7.36
CA GLY A 10 46.42 19.59 7.19
C GLY A 10 47.58 20.11 6.32
N LEU A 11 47.26 20.84 5.24
CA LEU A 11 48.25 21.43 4.35
C LEU A 11 49.03 22.55 5.06
N PHE A 12 48.36 23.37 5.89
CA PHE A 12 49.01 24.37 6.73
C PHE A 12 50.06 23.76 7.67
N PHE A 13 49.72 22.68 8.39
CA PHE A 13 50.68 22.00 9.25
C PHE A 13 51.80 21.31 8.48
N LEU A 14 51.51 20.75 7.30
CA LEU A 14 52.53 20.18 6.42
C LEU A 14 53.54 21.24 5.96
N VAL A 15 53.08 22.43 5.59
CA VAL A 15 53.95 23.56 5.21
C VAL A 15 54.82 24.00 6.37
N LEU A 16 54.25 24.14 7.57
CA LEU A 16 55.02 24.49 8.77
C LEU A 16 56.11 23.46 9.09
N TRP A 17 55.77 22.18 8.99
CA TRP A 17 56.71 21.09 9.22
C TRP A 17 57.82 21.05 8.17
N LEU A 18 57.46 21.15 6.88
CA LEU A 18 58.44 21.20 5.79
C LEU A 18 59.38 22.39 5.97
N ASN A 19 58.84 23.55 6.32
CA ASN A 19 59.63 24.75 6.56
C ASN A 19 60.60 24.58 7.75
N HIS A 20 60.17 23.91 8.82
CA HIS A 20 61.05 23.56 9.94
C HIS A 20 62.22 22.67 9.50
N VAL A 21 61.96 21.63 8.71
CA VAL A 21 63.02 20.74 8.20
C VAL A 21 64.01 21.50 7.32
N LEU A 22 63.51 22.31 6.39
CA LEU A 22 64.33 23.12 5.47
C LEU A 22 65.18 24.16 6.22
N CYS A 23 64.62 24.80 7.24
CA CYS A 23 65.33 25.68 8.15
C CYS A 23 66.48 24.96 8.86
N CYS A 24 66.24 23.78 9.41
CA CYS A 24 67.27 22.98 10.08
C CYS A 24 68.38 22.57 9.11
N CYS A 25 68.04 22.18 7.87
CA CYS A 25 69.02 21.90 6.81
C CYS A 25 69.86 23.15 6.48
N TRP A 26 69.24 24.33 6.39
CA TRP A 26 69.94 25.58 6.12
C TRP A 26 70.94 25.97 7.23
N CYS A 27 70.53 25.83 8.49
CA CYS A 27 71.43 26.00 9.63
C CYS A 27 72.58 24.99 9.61
N TRP A 28 72.31 23.72 9.28
CA TRP A 28 73.33 22.68 9.21
C TRP A 28 74.35 22.95 8.09
N ILE A 29 73.90 23.36 6.91
CA ILE A 29 74.79 23.75 5.80
C ILE A 29 75.65 24.96 6.22
N GLY A 30 75.02 25.97 6.85
CA GLY A 30 75.67 27.18 7.34
C GLY A 30 76.62 26.99 8.53
N THR A 31 76.79 25.77 9.05
CA THR A 31 77.68 25.47 10.18
C THR A 31 78.66 24.34 9.89
N ASN A 32 78.24 23.31 9.15
CA ASN A 32 79.00 22.06 8.98
C ASN A 32 79.46 21.79 7.54
N ALA A 33 78.79 22.33 6.51
CA ALA A 33 79.16 22.02 5.12
C ALA A 33 80.52 22.62 4.73
N PRO A 34 81.25 22.04 3.76
CA PRO A 34 82.46 22.65 3.22
C PRO A 34 82.17 24.03 2.62
N SER A 35 83.02 25.01 2.93
CA SER A 35 82.99 26.34 2.33
C SER A 35 84.25 26.54 1.50
N ASP A 36 84.06 26.78 0.20
CA ASP A 36 85.10 27.08 -0.77
C ASP A 36 85.56 28.55 -0.71
N THR A 37 84.70 29.45 -0.22
CA THR A 37 85.01 30.88 -0.06
C THR A 37 85.59 31.24 1.31
N GLY A 38 85.57 30.30 2.26
CA GLY A 38 85.97 30.52 3.66
C GLY A 38 84.94 31.30 4.49
N ILE A 39 83.82 31.71 3.90
CA ILE A 39 82.74 32.47 4.54
C ILE A 39 81.43 31.67 4.44
N ARG A 40 80.59 31.78 5.48
CA ARG A 40 79.25 31.17 5.54
C ARG A 40 78.19 32.25 5.73
N TRP A 41 76.93 31.95 5.43
CA TRP A 41 75.84 32.90 5.65
C TRP A 41 75.73 33.33 7.13
N THR A 42 76.11 32.46 8.06
CA THR A 42 76.15 32.73 9.51
C THR A 42 77.21 33.75 9.90
N HIS A 43 78.23 33.98 9.07
CA HIS A 43 79.25 35.02 9.28
C HIS A 43 78.79 36.40 8.77
N ALA A 44 77.66 36.49 8.06
CA ALA A 44 77.11 37.77 7.61
C ALA A 44 76.70 38.63 8.82
N LEU A 45 76.86 39.94 8.69
CA LEU A 45 76.50 40.90 9.74
C LEU A 45 74.97 40.96 9.85
N GLY A 46 74.46 40.56 11.02
CA GLY A 46 73.07 40.75 11.41
C GLY A 46 72.84 42.11 12.08
N PRO A 47 71.66 42.32 12.68
CA PRO A 47 71.33 43.57 13.36
C PRO A 47 72.36 43.94 14.43
N GLY A 48 72.87 45.17 14.37
CA GLY A 48 73.90 45.66 15.30
C GLY A 48 75.33 45.25 14.96
N GLU A 49 75.63 44.97 13.68
CA GLU A 49 76.97 44.67 13.15
C GLU A 49 77.64 43.45 13.81
N LYS A 50 76.83 42.50 14.31
CA LYS A 50 77.32 41.23 14.86
C LYS A 50 77.03 40.11 13.86
N PRO A 51 77.99 39.20 13.61
CA PRO A 51 77.74 37.98 12.84
C PRO A 51 76.54 37.20 13.42
N TYR A 52 75.73 36.60 12.55
CA TYR A 52 74.60 35.75 12.96
C TYR A 52 75.03 34.59 13.86
N GLU A 53 76.25 34.07 13.71
CA GLU A 53 76.83 33.03 14.57
C GLU A 53 76.87 33.41 16.06
N HIS A 54 77.04 34.69 16.38
CA HIS A 54 77.06 35.19 17.76
C HIS A 54 75.70 35.67 18.27
N SER A 55 74.64 35.46 17.49
CA SER A 55 73.27 35.82 17.86
C SER A 55 72.63 34.72 18.72
N ASN A 56 71.55 35.06 19.42
CA ASN A 56 70.76 34.09 20.18
C ASN A 56 70.26 32.95 19.26
N GLU A 57 70.34 31.70 19.71
CA GLU A 57 69.88 30.50 18.97
C GLU A 57 68.43 30.62 18.48
N LEU A 58 67.54 31.20 19.29
CA LEU A 58 66.15 31.46 18.88
C LEU A 58 66.07 32.43 17.71
N PHE A 59 66.88 33.49 17.74
CA PHE A 59 66.94 34.48 16.67
C PHE A 59 67.51 33.88 15.39
N LEU A 60 68.56 33.04 15.51
CA LEU A 60 69.14 32.31 14.39
C LEU A 60 68.13 31.34 13.75
N TYR A 61 67.40 30.58 14.57
CA TYR A 61 66.34 29.67 14.11
C TYR A 61 65.22 30.41 13.37
N PHE A 62 64.67 31.49 13.95
CA PHE A 62 63.60 32.24 13.28
C PHE A 62 64.09 32.94 12.00
N THR A 63 65.35 33.37 11.96
CA THR A 63 65.96 33.94 10.76
C THR A 63 66.09 32.87 9.65
N ALA A 64 66.56 31.68 9.98
CA ALA A 64 66.64 30.55 9.06
C ALA A 64 65.26 30.03 8.63
N PHE A 65 64.26 30.05 9.53
CA PHE A 65 62.88 29.67 9.25
C PHE A 65 62.20 30.68 8.32
N HIS A 66 62.47 31.97 8.51
CA HIS A 66 62.03 33.01 7.59
C HIS A 66 62.72 32.87 6.23
N TRP A 67 64.01 32.54 6.20
CA TRP A 67 64.74 32.28 4.95
C TRP A 67 64.15 31.11 4.18
N SER A 68 63.91 29.97 4.83
CA SER A 68 63.31 28.80 4.16
C SER A 68 61.89 29.09 3.67
N MET A 69 61.12 29.91 4.43
CA MET A 69 59.77 30.32 4.03
C MET A 69 59.83 31.24 2.82
N ALA A 70 60.79 32.17 2.77
CA ALA A 70 61.04 33.05 1.64
C ALA A 70 61.42 32.24 0.38
N GLN A 71 62.25 31.20 0.50
CA GLN A 71 62.57 30.34 -0.65
C GLN A 71 61.35 29.54 -1.14
N LEU A 72 60.48 29.08 -0.23
CA LEU A 72 59.26 28.34 -0.57
C LEU A 72 58.20 29.23 -1.23
N THR A 73 58.16 30.52 -0.88
CA THR A 73 57.14 31.49 -1.33
C THR A 73 57.66 32.52 -2.35
N LEU A 74 58.93 32.40 -2.76
CA LEU A 74 59.64 33.37 -3.61
C LEU A 74 59.68 34.79 -3.01
N GLY A 75 59.75 34.87 -1.69
CA GLY A 75 59.92 36.12 -0.93
C GLY A 75 61.38 36.59 -0.88
N ALA A 76 61.57 37.86 -0.52
CA ALA A 76 62.88 38.44 -0.31
C ALA A 76 63.27 38.42 1.18
N ILE A 77 64.53 38.15 1.47
CA ILE A 77 65.13 38.22 2.81
C ILE A 77 66.60 38.66 2.69
N GLU A 78 67.11 39.34 3.70
CA GLU A 78 68.48 39.88 3.76
C GLU A 78 69.57 38.82 4.01
N VAL A 79 69.22 37.53 3.96
CA VAL A 79 70.16 36.41 4.14
C VAL A 79 70.55 35.85 2.77
N THR A 80 71.82 36.01 2.40
CA THR A 80 72.36 35.55 1.11
C THR A 80 73.37 34.43 1.29
N ALA A 81 73.35 33.45 0.40
CA ALA A 81 74.37 32.40 0.33
C ALA A 81 75.76 32.97 -0.04
N THR A 82 76.81 32.57 0.67
CA THR A 82 78.18 33.11 0.50
C THR A 82 79.18 32.09 -0.05
N ASN A 83 78.78 30.84 -0.24
CA ASN A 83 79.60 29.77 -0.79
C ASN A 83 78.81 28.89 -1.77
N THR A 84 79.51 28.00 -2.48
CA THR A 84 78.91 27.19 -3.55
C THR A 84 77.86 26.19 -3.04
N SER A 85 78.05 25.60 -1.85
CA SER A 85 77.11 24.63 -1.27
C SER A 85 75.79 25.29 -0.85
N GLU A 86 75.86 26.44 -0.17
CA GLU A 86 74.71 27.28 0.16
C GLU A 86 73.97 27.78 -1.10
N ARG A 87 74.70 28.21 -2.13
CA ARG A 87 74.10 28.68 -3.40
C ARG A 87 73.38 27.57 -4.13
N SER A 88 73.99 26.38 -4.20
CA SER A 88 73.38 25.21 -4.85
C SER A 88 72.09 24.78 -4.14
N PHE A 89 72.10 24.75 -2.81
CA PHE A 89 70.91 24.46 -2.01
C PHE A 89 69.82 25.53 -2.18
N SER A 90 70.20 26.81 -2.20
CA SER A 90 69.27 27.93 -2.43
C SER A 90 68.57 27.82 -3.79
N ILE A 91 69.32 27.53 -4.86
CA ILE A 91 68.78 27.36 -6.22
C ILE A 91 67.83 26.18 -6.28
N LEU A 92 68.23 25.03 -5.73
CA LEU A 92 67.39 23.83 -5.69
C LEU A 92 66.09 24.09 -4.91
N LEU A 93 66.19 24.75 -3.75
CA LEU A 93 65.04 25.05 -2.93
C LEU A 93 64.11 26.09 -3.59
N ALA A 94 64.65 27.09 -4.30
CA ALA A 94 63.85 28.05 -5.05
C ALA A 94 63.07 27.37 -6.21
N LEU A 95 63.70 26.43 -6.93
CA LEU A 95 63.01 25.63 -7.96
C LEU A 95 61.91 24.75 -7.35
N CYS A 96 62.20 24.08 -6.23
CA CYS A 96 61.20 23.29 -5.50
C CYS A 96 60.08 24.17 -4.95
N GLY A 97 60.40 25.37 -4.45
CA GLY A 97 59.45 26.35 -3.93
C GLY A 97 58.51 26.88 -5.01
N LEU A 98 59.03 27.16 -6.21
CA LEU A 98 58.22 27.52 -7.37
C LEU A 98 57.22 26.42 -7.74
N LEU A 99 57.67 25.16 -7.80
CA LEU A 99 56.80 24.02 -8.10
C LEU A 99 55.76 23.78 -7.00
N PHE A 100 56.18 23.87 -5.73
CA PHE A 100 55.31 23.68 -4.57
C PHE A 100 54.23 24.77 -4.47
N SER A 101 54.61 26.05 -4.57
CA SER A 101 53.66 27.17 -4.51
C SER A 101 52.67 27.13 -5.68
N SER A 102 53.12 26.82 -6.90
CA SER A 102 52.26 26.71 -8.08
C SER A 102 51.23 25.58 -7.96
N THR A 103 51.65 24.41 -7.47
CA THR A 103 50.75 23.27 -7.25
C THR A 103 49.78 23.52 -6.10
N LEU A 104 50.23 24.15 -5.02
CA LEU A 104 49.39 24.56 -3.90
C LEU A 104 48.25 25.48 -4.36
N VAL A 105 48.58 26.58 -5.04
CA VAL A 105 47.59 27.55 -5.54
C VAL A 105 46.60 26.88 -6.50
N SER A 106 47.10 26.02 -7.39
CA SER A 106 46.25 25.28 -8.35
C SER A 106 45.27 24.34 -7.64
N SER A 107 45.73 23.60 -6.64
CA SER A 107 44.88 22.67 -5.87
C SER A 107 43.79 23.40 -5.08
N LEU A 108 44.11 24.52 -4.42
CA LEU A 108 43.15 25.34 -3.70
C LEU A 108 42.10 25.92 -4.65
N SER A 109 42.53 26.41 -5.81
CA SER A 109 41.64 26.96 -6.84
C SER A 109 40.65 25.92 -7.36
N ALA A 110 41.12 24.72 -7.69
CA ALA A 110 40.26 23.62 -8.14
C ALA A 110 39.18 23.27 -7.09
N THR A 111 39.57 23.17 -5.80
CA THR A 111 38.62 22.87 -4.73
C THR A 111 37.57 23.98 -4.52
N MET A 112 37.96 25.24 -4.72
CA MET A 112 37.05 26.38 -4.62
C MET A 112 36.03 26.37 -5.76
N ILE A 113 36.46 26.06 -6.99
CA ILE A 113 35.58 25.93 -8.15
C ILE A 113 34.57 24.81 -7.92
N ASP A 114 35.02 23.63 -7.48
CA ASP A 114 34.13 22.51 -7.14
C ASP A 114 33.08 22.89 -6.09
N PHE A 115 33.48 23.67 -5.07
CA PHE A 115 32.57 24.16 -4.05
C PHE A 115 31.53 25.14 -4.62
N GLN A 116 31.97 26.10 -5.43
CA GLN A 116 31.08 27.06 -6.09
C GLN A 116 30.11 26.37 -7.05
N MET A 117 30.56 25.39 -7.82
CA MET A 117 29.72 24.62 -8.74
C MET A 117 28.59 23.88 -8.02
N ARG A 118 28.89 23.24 -6.88
CA ARG A 118 27.89 22.53 -6.07
C ARG A 118 26.81 23.47 -5.50
N MET A 119 27.18 24.70 -5.16
CA MET A 119 26.26 25.71 -4.64
C MET A 119 25.43 26.40 -5.75
N SER A 120 25.99 26.52 -6.95
CA SER A 120 25.36 27.22 -8.08
C SER A 120 24.22 26.45 -8.75
N SER A 121 24.22 25.11 -8.70
CA SER A 121 23.26 24.26 -9.43
C SER A 121 21.79 24.54 -9.08
N THR A 122 21.49 24.78 -7.80
CA THR A 122 20.16 25.16 -7.31
C THR A 122 19.75 26.56 -7.77
N HIS A 123 20.66 27.53 -7.63
CA HIS A 123 20.40 28.91 -8.07
C HIS A 123 20.20 29.01 -9.58
N HIS A 124 20.86 28.14 -10.35
CA HIS A 124 20.68 28.04 -11.78
C HIS A 124 19.26 27.60 -12.15
N LYS A 125 18.74 26.51 -11.55
CA LYS A 125 17.36 26.03 -11.80
C LYS A 125 16.31 27.11 -11.56
N ILE A 126 16.39 27.80 -10.43
CA ILE A 126 15.45 28.87 -10.05
C ILE A 126 15.58 30.08 -10.99
N ARG A 127 16.80 30.45 -11.40
CA ARG A 127 17.03 31.53 -12.37
C ARG A 127 16.44 31.21 -13.75
N THR A 128 16.61 29.96 -14.20
CA THR A 128 16.05 29.50 -15.48
C THR A 128 14.53 29.52 -15.46
N LEU A 129 13.89 29.05 -14.38
CA LEU A 129 12.44 29.16 -14.20
C LEU A 129 11.96 30.62 -14.24
N ARG A 130 12.65 31.52 -13.52
CA ARG A 130 12.33 32.96 -13.54
C ARG A 130 12.39 33.55 -14.95
N ASN A 131 13.41 33.18 -15.73
CA ASN A 131 13.55 33.62 -17.11
C ASN A 131 12.43 33.06 -18.00
N PHE A 132 12.06 31.79 -17.83
CA PHE A 132 10.94 31.15 -18.55
C PHE A 132 9.62 31.88 -18.30
N LEU A 133 9.29 32.18 -17.04
CA LEU A 133 8.07 32.92 -16.69
C LEU A 133 8.05 34.32 -17.30
N LYS A 134 9.20 35.02 -17.27
CA LYS A 134 9.35 36.34 -17.87
C LYS A 134 9.19 36.33 -19.40
N GLN A 135 9.80 35.35 -20.08
CA GLN A 135 9.70 35.21 -21.53
C GLN A 135 8.28 34.93 -22.00
N ASN A 136 7.53 34.11 -21.25
CA ASN A 136 6.14 33.80 -21.52
C ASN A 136 5.15 34.86 -20.99
N LYS A 137 5.64 35.98 -20.43
CA LYS A 137 4.81 37.08 -19.91
C LYS A 137 3.73 36.62 -18.92
N VAL A 138 4.08 35.67 -18.06
CA VAL A 138 3.19 35.17 -17.01
C VAL A 138 2.88 36.29 -16.02
N ASP A 139 1.61 36.39 -15.58
CA ASP A 139 1.16 37.39 -14.60
C ASP A 139 2.02 37.39 -13.32
N GLY A 140 2.15 38.55 -12.69
CA GLY A 140 2.99 38.74 -11.50
C GLY A 140 2.57 37.87 -10.31
N ASN A 141 1.26 37.69 -10.09
CA ASN A 141 0.74 36.91 -8.97
C ASN A 141 0.99 35.41 -9.19
N LEU A 142 0.75 34.91 -10.40
CA LEU A 142 1.03 33.51 -10.74
C LEU A 142 2.54 33.24 -10.71
N SER A 143 3.35 34.16 -11.26
CA SER A 143 4.81 34.05 -11.25
C SER A 143 5.38 33.96 -9.84
N HIS A 144 4.89 34.80 -8.91
CA HIS A 144 5.30 34.74 -7.51
C HIS A 144 4.94 33.40 -6.86
N ARG A 145 3.71 32.91 -7.07
CA ARG A 145 3.26 31.62 -6.52
C ARG A 145 4.10 30.45 -7.03
N VAL A 146 4.37 30.40 -8.34
CA VAL A 146 5.19 29.37 -8.98
C VAL A 146 6.63 29.41 -8.45
N MET A 147 7.22 30.61 -8.35
CA MET A 147 8.58 30.79 -7.83
C MET A 147 8.71 30.37 -6.37
N GLN A 148 7.78 30.80 -5.51
CA GLN A 148 7.77 30.45 -4.09
C GLN A 148 7.64 28.93 -3.88
N GLN A 149 6.78 28.28 -4.67
CA GLN A 149 6.61 26.83 -4.61
C GLN A 149 7.88 26.10 -5.08
N ALA A 150 8.49 26.54 -6.19
CA ALA A 150 9.71 25.95 -6.70
C ALA A 150 10.88 26.09 -5.72
N GLU A 151 11.09 27.27 -5.14
CA GLU A 151 12.14 27.52 -4.14
C GLU A 151 11.96 26.64 -2.89
N LYS A 152 10.72 26.51 -2.40
CA LYS A 152 10.40 25.64 -1.26
C LYS A 152 10.68 24.17 -1.55
N ARG A 153 10.31 23.67 -2.74
CA ARG A 153 10.54 22.26 -3.13
C ARG A 153 12.01 21.94 -3.34
N VAL A 154 12.78 22.88 -3.88
CA VAL A 154 14.23 22.68 -4.05
C VAL A 154 14.97 22.67 -2.70
N SER A 155 14.49 23.42 -1.71
CA SER A 155 15.05 23.41 -0.35
C SER A 155 14.72 22.14 0.44
N ASN A 156 13.54 21.55 0.23
CA ASN A 156 13.00 20.46 1.08
C ASN A 156 12.97 19.09 0.37
N ARG A 157 13.96 18.78 -0.45
CA ARG A 157 14.01 17.48 -1.13
C ARG A 157 14.45 16.39 -0.15
N GLU A 158 13.48 15.63 0.39
CA GLU A 158 13.73 14.65 1.46
C GLU A 158 14.13 13.25 0.97
N LYS A 159 13.69 12.83 -0.23
CA LYS A 159 13.96 11.48 -0.78
C LYS A 159 14.50 11.55 -2.21
N LEU A 160 15.42 10.64 -2.52
CA LEU A 160 16.04 10.49 -3.84
C LEU A 160 15.17 9.57 -4.71
N THR A 161 15.01 9.91 -5.98
CA THR A 161 14.44 9.00 -7.00
C THR A 161 15.56 8.26 -7.74
N ASP A 162 15.22 7.24 -8.51
CA ASP A 162 16.20 6.50 -9.34
C ASP A 162 16.97 7.45 -10.29
N GLU A 163 16.30 8.46 -10.86
CA GLU A 163 16.91 9.49 -11.71
C GLU A 163 17.95 10.35 -10.97
N ASP A 164 17.80 10.51 -9.66
CA ASP A 164 18.72 11.27 -8.82
C ASP A 164 20.01 10.52 -8.49
N VAL A 165 20.06 9.22 -8.79
CA VAL A 165 21.18 8.34 -8.42
C VAL A 165 21.84 7.78 -9.67
N PRO A 166 22.67 8.56 -10.40
CA PRO A 166 23.40 8.10 -11.58
C PRO A 166 24.27 6.85 -11.33
N ALA A 167 24.68 6.62 -10.08
CA ALA A 167 25.44 5.43 -9.69
C ALA A 167 24.67 4.13 -9.95
N LEU A 168 23.34 4.15 -10.00
CA LEU A 168 22.53 2.99 -10.37
C LEU A 168 22.88 2.50 -11.77
N LEU A 169 23.24 3.39 -12.71
CA LEU A 169 23.61 3.03 -14.08
C LEU A 169 24.92 2.24 -14.18
N ILE A 170 25.75 2.25 -13.12
CA ILE A 170 27.00 1.49 -13.05
C ILE A 170 26.73 0.03 -12.67
N LEU A 171 25.62 -0.24 -11.97
CA LEU A 171 25.24 -1.59 -11.57
C LEU A 171 24.86 -2.44 -12.80
N SER A 172 25.13 -3.75 -12.72
CA SER A 172 24.67 -4.68 -13.74
C SER A 172 23.14 -4.66 -13.83
N ALA A 173 22.58 -4.97 -15.01
CA ALA A 173 21.14 -5.02 -15.20
C ALA A 173 20.46 -5.94 -14.15
N SER A 174 21.02 -7.13 -13.91
CA SER A 174 20.52 -8.08 -12.93
C SER A 174 20.48 -7.52 -11.49
N LEU A 175 21.55 -6.84 -11.06
CA LEU A 175 21.60 -6.29 -9.70
C LEU A 175 20.64 -5.09 -9.53
N ARG A 176 20.41 -4.32 -10.59
CA ARG A 176 19.37 -3.27 -10.58
C ARG A 176 17.97 -3.85 -10.42
N VAL A 177 17.67 -4.94 -11.12
CA VAL A 177 16.38 -5.64 -10.99
C VAL A 177 16.20 -6.16 -9.57
N GLU A 178 17.22 -6.81 -9.00
CA GLU A 178 17.19 -7.32 -7.63
C GLU A 178 17.00 -6.19 -6.61
N LEU A 179 17.71 -5.08 -6.75
CA LEU A 179 17.58 -3.90 -5.90
C LEU A 179 16.17 -3.30 -5.98
N ARG A 180 15.65 -3.07 -7.19
CA ARG A 180 14.29 -2.53 -7.38
C ARG A 180 13.24 -3.46 -6.80
N TYR A 181 13.36 -4.77 -7.05
CA TYR A 181 12.49 -5.75 -6.41
C TYR A 181 12.54 -5.66 -4.88
N ALA A 182 13.72 -5.59 -4.26
CA ALA A 182 13.85 -5.45 -2.81
C ALA A 182 13.21 -4.15 -2.27
N ILE A 183 13.27 -3.06 -3.04
CA ILE A 183 12.69 -1.76 -2.69
C ILE A 183 11.15 -1.77 -2.79
N PHE A 184 10.59 -2.31 -3.87
CA PHE A 184 9.14 -2.27 -4.14
C PHE A 184 8.37 -3.43 -3.49
N LYS A 185 9.01 -4.58 -3.28
CA LYS A 185 8.37 -5.80 -2.74
C LYS A 185 7.52 -5.54 -1.49
N PRO A 186 7.99 -4.83 -0.44
CA PRO A 186 7.21 -4.63 0.79
C PRO A 186 5.88 -3.91 0.56
N HIS A 187 5.78 -3.13 -0.51
CA HIS A 187 4.60 -2.36 -0.87
C HIS A 187 3.71 -3.11 -1.88
N ILE A 188 4.30 -3.76 -2.88
CA ILE A 188 3.55 -4.45 -3.94
C ILE A 188 2.75 -5.64 -3.40
N VAL A 189 3.33 -6.41 -2.47
CA VAL A 189 2.68 -7.59 -1.86
C VAL A 189 1.57 -7.22 -0.87
N ARG A 190 1.33 -5.93 -0.64
CA ARG A 190 0.14 -5.47 0.10
C ARG A 190 -1.13 -5.70 -0.70
N HIS A 191 -1.05 -5.73 -2.04
CA HIS A 191 -2.18 -6.15 -2.86
C HIS A 191 -2.23 -7.69 -2.93
N PRO A 192 -3.38 -8.33 -2.63
CA PRO A 192 -3.49 -9.79 -2.64
C PRO A 192 -3.09 -10.44 -3.98
N ILE A 193 -3.43 -9.83 -5.13
CA ILE A 193 -3.05 -10.37 -6.45
C ILE A 193 -1.52 -10.42 -6.64
N PHE A 194 -0.79 -9.37 -6.24
CA PHE A 194 0.66 -9.31 -6.43
C PHE A 194 1.42 -10.12 -5.37
N ARG A 195 0.82 -10.32 -4.18
CA ARG A 195 1.29 -11.32 -3.22
C ARG A 195 1.23 -12.73 -3.80
N LEU A 196 0.10 -13.09 -4.41
CA LEU A 196 -0.05 -14.36 -5.10
C LEU A 196 1.00 -14.52 -6.22
N TRP A 197 1.30 -13.46 -6.97
CA TRP A 197 2.39 -13.50 -7.95
C TRP A 197 3.75 -13.79 -7.32
N ASP A 198 4.07 -13.15 -6.19
CA ASP A 198 5.35 -13.35 -5.50
C ASP A 198 5.50 -14.79 -5.01
N ASN A 199 4.42 -15.38 -4.49
CA ASN A 199 4.38 -16.76 -4.03
C ASN A 199 4.53 -17.76 -5.20
N LEU A 200 3.80 -17.54 -6.30
CA LEU A 200 3.85 -18.42 -7.46
C LEU A 200 5.17 -18.26 -8.25
N SER A 201 5.68 -17.03 -8.36
CA SER A 201 6.88 -16.70 -9.13
C SER A 201 7.45 -15.33 -8.77
N GLY A 202 8.39 -15.29 -7.81
CA GLY A 202 9.15 -14.08 -7.49
C GLY A 202 9.84 -13.44 -8.70
N ASN A 203 10.25 -14.23 -9.70
CA ASN A 203 10.81 -13.72 -10.96
C ASN A 203 9.81 -12.85 -11.73
N THR A 204 8.51 -13.17 -11.69
CA THR A 204 7.49 -12.38 -12.38
C THR A 204 7.31 -11.02 -11.72
N VAL A 205 7.35 -10.96 -10.38
CA VAL A 205 7.33 -9.69 -9.63
C VAL A 205 8.63 -8.92 -9.81
N GLN A 206 9.78 -9.58 -9.88
CA GLN A 206 11.05 -8.94 -10.24
C GLN A 206 10.98 -8.24 -11.61
N HIS A 207 10.38 -8.88 -12.61
CA HIS A 207 10.13 -8.24 -13.90
C HIS A 207 9.11 -7.11 -13.84
N LEU A 208 8.07 -7.21 -13.01
CA LEU A 208 7.14 -6.10 -12.78
C LEU A 208 7.84 -4.89 -12.14
N CYS A 209 8.84 -5.15 -11.31
CA CYS A 209 9.67 -4.12 -10.69
C CYS A 209 10.81 -3.62 -11.60
N SER A 210 11.09 -4.28 -12.74
CA SER A 210 12.19 -3.90 -13.63
C SER A 210 11.79 -2.86 -14.67
N ASP A 211 12.80 -2.18 -15.21
CA ASP A 211 12.64 -1.21 -16.30
C ASP A 211 12.83 -1.86 -17.68
N ASP A 212 12.56 -3.17 -17.81
CA ASP A 212 12.90 -3.96 -19.00
C ASP A 212 12.07 -3.56 -20.23
N GLY A 213 12.53 -2.54 -20.96
CA GLY A 213 12.18 -2.27 -22.36
C GLY A 213 10.90 -1.47 -22.61
N CYS A 214 10.21 -1.00 -21.56
CA CYS A 214 9.08 -0.08 -21.72
C CYS A 214 9.55 1.38 -21.63
N GLN A 215 8.87 2.30 -22.35
CA GLN A 215 9.20 3.73 -22.29
C GLN A 215 8.98 4.32 -20.89
N THR A 216 8.10 3.69 -20.10
CA THR A 216 7.77 4.08 -18.73
C THR A 216 7.93 2.88 -17.80
N PRO A 217 8.50 3.07 -16.59
CA PRO A 217 8.64 1.98 -15.64
C PRO A 217 7.27 1.43 -15.23
N ALA A 218 7.18 0.11 -15.06
CA ALA A 218 5.94 -0.55 -14.70
C ALA A 218 5.45 -0.14 -13.30
N VAL A 219 6.41 0.07 -12.38
CA VAL A 219 6.20 0.58 -11.03
C VAL A 219 7.14 1.75 -10.74
N ASN A 220 6.66 2.74 -9.99
CA ASN A 220 7.44 3.91 -9.61
C ASN A 220 7.00 4.46 -8.23
N PHE A 221 7.85 5.26 -7.60
CA PHE A 221 7.45 6.10 -6.47
C PHE A 221 7.24 7.54 -6.90
N ASP A 222 6.06 8.06 -6.59
CA ASP A 222 5.70 9.46 -6.74
C ASP A 222 5.73 10.13 -5.37
N PHE A 223 6.42 11.27 -5.29
CA PHE A 223 6.53 12.06 -4.06
C PHE A 223 5.74 13.35 -4.23
N LEU A 224 4.65 13.46 -3.48
CA LEU A 224 3.75 14.61 -3.52
C LEU A 224 4.07 15.56 -2.37
N HIS A 225 4.09 16.85 -2.64
CA HIS A 225 4.07 17.86 -1.59
C HIS A 225 2.63 18.25 -1.23
N VAL A 226 2.47 18.98 -0.13
CA VAL A 226 1.17 19.53 0.28
C VAL A 226 0.55 20.34 -0.86
N SER A 227 -0.73 20.08 -1.11
CA SER A 227 -1.54 20.66 -2.20
C SER A 227 -1.18 20.20 -3.61
N ASP A 228 -0.34 19.17 -3.75
CA ASP A 228 -0.12 18.53 -5.05
C ASP A 228 -1.28 17.59 -5.35
N ASP A 229 -1.79 17.64 -6.57
CA ASP A 229 -2.77 16.68 -7.04
C ASP A 229 -2.05 15.42 -7.51
N LEU A 230 -2.43 14.25 -6.97
CA LEU A 230 -2.01 12.95 -7.49
C LEU A 230 -2.65 12.72 -8.86
N PHE A 231 -3.94 13.01 -8.97
CA PHE A 231 -4.70 13.04 -10.21
C PHE A 231 -5.92 13.96 -10.07
N VAL A 232 -6.47 14.39 -11.21
CA VAL A 232 -7.62 15.28 -11.30
C VAL A 232 -8.75 14.57 -12.06
N ALA A 233 -9.98 14.86 -11.66
CA ALA A 233 -11.17 14.32 -12.30
C ALA A 233 -11.22 14.64 -13.81
N GLY A 234 -11.74 13.71 -14.60
CA GLY A 234 -11.74 13.77 -16.07
C GLY A 234 -10.43 13.31 -16.73
N GLY A 235 -9.36 13.09 -15.95
CA GLY A 235 -8.11 12.52 -16.46
C GLY A 235 -8.27 11.04 -16.79
N GLN A 236 -7.80 10.62 -17.96
CA GLN A 236 -7.70 9.19 -18.29
C GLN A 236 -6.58 8.53 -17.51
N SER A 237 -6.81 7.34 -16.99
CA SER A 237 -5.83 6.60 -16.20
C SER A 237 -5.74 5.13 -16.59
N GLN A 238 -4.51 4.65 -16.61
CA GLN A 238 -4.15 3.25 -16.71
C GLN A 238 -3.24 2.84 -15.55
N THR A 239 -3.41 3.50 -14.41
CA THR A 239 -2.49 3.42 -13.27
C THR A 239 -3.28 3.25 -11.98
N MET A 240 -2.90 2.24 -11.20
CA MET A 240 -3.30 2.10 -9.81
C MET A 240 -2.25 2.74 -8.90
N TYR A 241 -2.71 3.28 -7.77
CA TYR A 241 -1.87 3.92 -6.78
C TYR A 241 -1.98 3.23 -5.44
N PHE A 242 -0.90 3.22 -4.68
CA PHE A 242 -0.85 2.74 -3.30
C PHE A 242 -0.21 3.81 -2.41
N LEU A 243 -0.95 4.29 -1.41
CA LEU A 243 -0.45 5.33 -0.50
C LEU A 243 0.46 4.70 0.56
N ILE A 244 1.77 4.87 0.42
CA ILE A 244 2.77 4.30 1.34
C ILE A 244 2.86 5.11 2.62
N SER A 245 2.93 6.43 2.47
CA SER A 245 2.99 7.36 3.61
C SER A 245 2.32 8.68 3.31
N GLY A 246 1.75 9.33 4.31
CA GLY A 246 1.04 10.61 4.21
C GLY A 246 -0.47 10.45 4.15
N ARG A 247 -1.17 11.51 3.71
CA ARG A 247 -2.64 11.55 3.62
C ARG A 247 -3.10 12.32 2.39
N LEU A 248 -4.11 11.78 1.71
CA LEU A 248 -4.75 12.43 0.56
C LEU A 248 -6.19 12.80 0.91
N LEU A 249 -6.67 13.88 0.30
CA LEU A 249 -8.08 14.24 0.24
C LEU A 249 -8.60 13.88 -1.15
N TYR A 250 -9.53 12.95 -1.21
CA TYR A 250 -10.28 12.62 -2.41
C TYR A 250 -11.57 13.44 -2.45
N ARG A 251 -11.83 14.10 -3.58
CA ARG A 251 -13.01 14.93 -3.80
C ARG A 251 -13.73 14.50 -5.08
N GLN A 252 -15.02 14.21 -4.97
CA GLN A 252 -15.92 14.01 -6.11
C GLN A 252 -16.88 15.18 -6.19
N ASP A 253 -17.05 15.76 -7.38
CA ASP A 253 -17.96 16.86 -7.62
C ASP A 253 -19.05 16.46 -8.63
N PRO A 254 -20.27 17.01 -8.52
CA PRO A 254 -21.37 16.73 -9.47
C PRO A 254 -21.06 17.10 -10.93
N GLU A 255 -20.05 17.94 -11.16
CA GLU A 255 -19.59 18.31 -12.51
C GLU A 255 -18.87 17.17 -13.22
N SER A 256 -18.12 16.34 -12.47
CA SER A 256 -17.25 15.28 -13.02
C SER A 256 -17.69 13.86 -12.64
N SER A 257 -18.70 13.72 -11.78
CA SER A 257 -19.14 12.45 -11.21
C SER A 257 -20.65 12.46 -10.98
N PRO A 258 -21.34 11.30 -11.04
CA PRO A 258 -22.78 11.19 -10.80
C PRO A 258 -23.24 11.46 -9.35
N VAL A 259 -22.40 12.08 -8.51
CA VAL A 259 -22.74 12.44 -7.13
C VAL A 259 -23.70 13.62 -7.08
N ALA A 260 -24.67 13.61 -6.15
CA ALA A 260 -25.64 14.69 -6.01
C ALA A 260 -25.06 15.97 -5.40
N ALA A 261 -23.99 15.85 -4.60
CA ALA A 261 -23.28 16.96 -3.97
C ALA A 261 -21.80 16.60 -3.83
N THR A 262 -20.94 17.61 -3.65
CA THR A 262 -19.51 17.38 -3.45
C THR A 262 -19.26 16.47 -2.25
N ARG A 263 -18.63 15.31 -2.51
CA ARG A 263 -18.23 14.35 -1.49
C ARG A 263 -16.73 14.45 -1.26
N LYS A 264 -16.33 14.41 0.01
CA LYS A 264 -14.93 14.40 0.44
C LYS A 264 -14.66 13.14 1.25
N SER A 265 -13.57 12.46 0.92
CA SER A 265 -13.10 11.27 1.62
C SER A 265 -11.62 11.44 1.89
N GLU A 266 -11.18 11.16 3.12
CA GLU A 266 -9.75 11.06 3.42
C GLU A 266 -9.25 9.67 3.00
N VAL A 267 -8.04 9.63 2.45
CA VAL A 267 -7.34 8.40 2.08
C VAL A 267 -6.11 8.27 2.97
N GLU A 268 -5.99 7.14 3.63
CA GLU A 268 -4.98 6.86 4.66
C GLU A 268 -3.86 5.94 4.16
N GLU A 269 -2.78 5.87 4.93
CA GLU A 269 -1.64 5.00 4.62
C GLU A 269 -2.08 3.53 4.52
N GLY A 270 -1.73 2.86 3.43
CA GLY A 270 -2.13 1.50 3.15
C GLY A 270 -3.32 1.36 2.19
N ASP A 271 -3.97 2.47 1.81
CA ASP A 271 -5.07 2.42 0.86
C ASP A 271 -4.59 2.33 -0.59
N PHE A 272 -5.35 1.59 -1.40
CA PHE A 272 -5.21 1.56 -2.84
C PHE A 272 -6.21 2.53 -3.48
N LEU A 273 -5.81 3.13 -4.59
CA LEU A 273 -6.67 3.98 -5.41
C LEU A 273 -6.56 3.54 -6.87
N CYS A 274 -7.66 3.65 -7.61
CA CYS A 274 -7.73 3.48 -9.06
C CYS A 274 -7.34 2.07 -9.53
N GLU A 275 -7.65 1.01 -8.77
CA GLU A 275 -7.45 -0.36 -9.25
C GLU A 275 -8.19 -0.61 -10.57
N ALA A 276 -9.37 0.01 -10.75
CA ALA A 276 -10.12 -0.05 -12.00
C ALA A 276 -9.29 0.37 -13.23
N GLY A 277 -8.28 1.24 -13.06
CA GLY A 277 -7.36 1.65 -14.13
C GLY A 277 -6.44 0.54 -14.62
N LEU A 278 -6.28 -0.56 -13.88
CA LEU A 278 -5.54 -1.74 -14.35
C LEU A 278 -6.38 -2.61 -15.29
N TRP A 279 -7.70 -2.64 -15.08
CA TRP A 279 -8.60 -3.63 -15.69
C TRP A 279 -9.56 -3.03 -16.72
N ALA A 280 -9.72 -1.70 -16.74
CA ALA A 280 -10.61 -0.99 -17.64
C ALA A 280 -9.98 0.32 -18.15
N TYR A 281 -10.50 0.85 -19.26
CA TYR A 281 -10.23 2.23 -19.64
C TYR A 281 -10.90 3.17 -18.66
N TRP A 282 -10.15 3.59 -17.66
CA TRP A 282 -10.67 4.38 -16.56
C TRP A 282 -10.50 5.88 -16.81
N THR A 283 -11.50 6.65 -16.41
CA THR A 283 -11.41 8.11 -16.32
C THR A 283 -11.69 8.48 -14.89
N HIS A 284 -10.80 9.24 -14.27
CA HIS A 284 -10.95 9.64 -12.88
C HIS A 284 -12.27 10.38 -12.68
N VAL A 285 -13.07 9.94 -11.73
CA VAL A 285 -14.36 10.57 -11.42
C VAL A 285 -14.22 11.59 -10.28
N GLY A 286 -13.12 11.54 -9.54
CA GLY A 286 -12.74 12.53 -8.54
C GLY A 286 -11.29 12.98 -8.67
N SER A 287 -10.88 13.89 -7.79
CA SER A 287 -9.50 14.38 -7.71
C SER A 287 -8.91 14.01 -6.36
N ALA A 288 -7.68 13.49 -6.35
CA ALA A 288 -6.95 13.17 -5.14
C ALA A 288 -5.82 14.18 -4.93
N GLN A 289 -5.84 14.89 -3.79
CA GLN A 289 -4.88 15.93 -3.46
C GLN A 289 -4.15 15.62 -2.15
N ALA A 290 -2.85 15.86 -2.11
CA ALA A 290 -2.04 15.64 -0.92
C ALA A 290 -2.29 16.69 0.18
N LEU A 291 -2.69 16.23 1.37
CA LEU A 291 -2.83 17.07 2.57
C LEU A 291 -1.50 17.22 3.31
N GLN A 292 -0.61 16.25 3.13
CA GLN A 292 0.71 16.15 3.74
C GLN A 292 1.72 15.72 2.67
N PRO A 293 3.04 15.81 2.89
CA PRO A 293 3.99 15.16 2.01
C PRO A 293 3.67 13.66 1.92
N CYS A 294 3.42 13.16 0.72
CA CYS A 294 3.04 11.77 0.50
C CYS A 294 4.10 11.04 -0.33
N GLN A 295 4.27 9.75 -0.03
CA GLN A 295 4.93 8.79 -0.91
C GLN A 295 3.86 7.84 -1.43
N VAL A 296 3.73 7.78 -2.76
CA VAL A 296 2.75 6.95 -3.45
C VAL A 296 3.51 6.00 -4.36
N MET A 297 3.11 4.73 -4.41
CA MET A 297 3.58 3.81 -5.44
C MET A 297 2.57 3.75 -6.56
N SER A 298 2.99 4.02 -7.79
CA SER A 298 2.18 3.88 -8.99
C SER A 298 2.47 2.54 -9.68
N ILE A 299 1.43 1.85 -10.14
CA ILE A 299 1.53 0.59 -10.90
C ILE A 299 0.74 0.76 -12.20
N THR A 300 1.39 0.56 -13.35
CA THR A 300 0.77 0.75 -14.66
C THR A 300 0.16 -0.54 -15.21
N ALA A 301 -0.98 -0.44 -15.89
CA ALA A 301 -1.64 -1.55 -16.56
C ALA A 301 -0.71 -2.22 -17.59
N ALA A 302 -0.01 -1.42 -18.40
CA ALA A 302 0.95 -1.93 -19.39
C ALA A 302 2.07 -2.75 -18.73
N GLY A 303 2.58 -2.29 -17.58
CA GLY A 303 3.57 -3.02 -16.78
C GLY A 303 3.04 -4.37 -16.30
N VAL A 304 1.83 -4.39 -15.74
CA VAL A 304 1.15 -5.62 -15.29
C VAL A 304 0.95 -6.59 -16.45
N MET A 305 0.42 -6.13 -17.59
CA MET A 305 0.15 -6.97 -18.76
C MET A 305 1.42 -7.58 -19.35
N SER A 306 2.49 -6.80 -19.47
CA SER A 306 3.78 -7.27 -19.99
C SER A 306 4.46 -8.27 -19.05
N SER A 307 4.30 -8.10 -17.73
CA SER A 307 4.89 -8.98 -16.72
C SER A 307 4.15 -10.30 -16.62
N MET A 308 2.81 -10.27 -16.52
CA MET A 308 2.00 -11.49 -16.42
C MET A 308 2.15 -12.39 -17.64
N ALA A 309 2.35 -11.80 -18.83
CA ALA A 309 2.48 -12.55 -20.09
C ALA A 309 3.68 -13.52 -20.09
N LYS A 310 4.67 -13.31 -19.21
CA LYS A 310 5.85 -14.17 -19.09
C LYS A 310 5.59 -15.45 -18.30
N HIS A 311 4.45 -15.57 -17.61
CA HIS A 311 4.11 -16.73 -16.79
C HIS A 311 2.66 -17.17 -17.03
N THR A 312 2.46 -18.34 -17.63
CA THR A 312 1.15 -18.83 -18.09
C THR A 312 0.10 -18.89 -16.98
N LEU A 313 0.41 -19.50 -15.83
CA LEU A 313 -0.55 -19.60 -14.73
C LEU A 313 -0.96 -18.24 -14.16
N ILE A 314 0.01 -17.33 -13.95
CA ILE A 314 -0.26 -15.97 -13.48
C ILE A 314 -1.14 -15.23 -14.50
N LYS A 315 -0.85 -15.37 -15.79
CA LYS A 315 -1.68 -14.80 -16.86
C LYS A 315 -3.13 -15.30 -16.78
N ASP A 316 -3.35 -16.61 -16.63
CA ASP A 316 -4.68 -17.20 -16.56
C ASP A 316 -5.46 -16.68 -15.34
N ILE A 317 -4.81 -16.65 -14.17
CA ILE A 317 -5.37 -16.12 -12.92
C ILE A 317 -5.76 -14.64 -13.07
N VAL A 318 -4.85 -13.82 -13.59
CA VAL A 318 -5.05 -12.36 -13.69
C VAL A 318 -6.08 -12.02 -14.75
N THR A 319 -6.11 -12.76 -15.86
CA THR A 319 -7.12 -12.56 -16.90
C THR A 319 -8.52 -12.84 -16.37
N GLU A 320 -8.68 -13.95 -15.62
CA GLU A 320 -9.96 -14.28 -15.00
C GLU A 320 -10.32 -13.28 -13.88
N TYR A 321 -9.35 -12.88 -13.04
CA TYR A 321 -9.55 -11.85 -12.02
C TYR A 321 -10.02 -10.52 -12.63
N ALA A 322 -9.35 -10.05 -13.68
CA ALA A 322 -9.69 -8.83 -14.38
C ALA A 322 -11.08 -8.91 -15.06
N SER A 323 -11.41 -10.07 -15.64
CA SER A 323 -12.75 -10.33 -16.22
C SER A 323 -13.84 -10.21 -15.15
N GLN A 324 -13.63 -10.84 -13.99
CA GLN A 324 -14.53 -10.72 -12.86
C GLN A 324 -14.64 -9.26 -12.43
N PHE A 325 -13.52 -8.59 -12.12
CA PHE A 325 -13.51 -7.18 -11.69
C PHE A 325 -14.25 -6.26 -12.68
N TYR A 326 -13.97 -6.40 -13.98
CA TYR A 326 -14.62 -5.62 -15.03
C TYR A 326 -16.14 -5.83 -15.05
N GLY A 327 -16.62 -7.06 -14.86
CA GLY A 327 -18.06 -7.33 -14.71
C GLY A 327 -18.71 -6.54 -13.56
N ARG A 328 -17.97 -6.25 -12.49
CA ARG A 328 -18.47 -5.51 -11.32
C ARG A 328 -18.44 -4.01 -11.60
N ILE A 329 -17.45 -3.51 -12.35
CA ILE A 329 -17.47 -2.15 -12.89
C ILE A 329 -18.72 -1.92 -13.75
N VAL A 330 -19.01 -2.82 -14.69
CA VAL A 330 -20.12 -2.65 -15.65
C VAL A 330 -21.49 -2.77 -14.97
N SER A 331 -21.62 -3.64 -13.97
CA SER A 331 -22.87 -3.83 -13.23
C SER A 331 -23.08 -2.81 -12.11
N ALA A 332 -22.07 -2.01 -11.77
CA ALA A 332 -22.17 -1.05 -10.69
C ALA A 332 -22.96 0.19 -11.12
N CYS A 333 -24.26 0.20 -10.80
CA CYS A 333 -25.12 1.33 -11.00
C CYS A 333 -26.30 1.35 -10.01
N PRO A 334 -26.80 2.55 -9.64
CA PRO A 334 -28.01 2.68 -8.84
C PRO A 334 -29.25 2.12 -9.58
N PRO A 335 -30.21 1.52 -8.85
CA PRO A 335 -30.28 1.47 -7.39
C PRO A 335 -29.59 0.26 -6.76
N SER A 336 -29.05 -0.66 -7.58
CA SER A 336 -28.45 -1.90 -7.11
C SER A 336 -27.15 -1.70 -6.36
N SER A 337 -26.32 -0.74 -6.76
CA SER A 337 -25.09 -0.38 -6.06
C SER A 337 -24.80 1.11 -6.29
N ASP A 338 -23.78 1.63 -5.60
CA ASP A 338 -23.25 2.93 -5.94
C ASP A 338 -22.54 2.88 -7.30
N PHE A 339 -22.41 4.05 -7.94
CA PHE A 339 -21.53 4.18 -9.10
C PHE A 339 -20.06 3.99 -8.68
N PRO A 340 -19.23 3.34 -9.51
CA PRO A 340 -17.80 3.20 -9.27
C PRO A 340 -17.08 4.53 -8.98
N SER A 341 -16.10 4.50 -8.09
CA SER A 341 -15.22 5.63 -7.77
C SER A 341 -13.74 5.27 -7.94
N ASP A 342 -12.87 6.26 -7.84
CA ASP A 342 -11.42 6.04 -7.83
C ASP A 342 -10.93 5.34 -6.55
N LEU A 343 -11.76 5.25 -5.51
CA LEU A 343 -11.39 4.59 -4.25
C LEU A 343 -11.94 3.16 -4.18
N GLU A 344 -13.13 2.94 -4.72
CA GLU A 344 -13.85 1.69 -4.53
C GLU A 344 -14.78 1.41 -5.72
N VAL A 345 -14.85 0.13 -6.08
CA VAL A 345 -15.87 -0.48 -6.93
C VAL A 345 -16.60 -1.50 -6.07
N SER A 346 -17.94 -1.46 -6.03
CA SER A 346 -18.70 -2.36 -5.18
C SER A 346 -18.45 -3.83 -5.55
N PHE A 347 -18.33 -4.70 -4.53
CA PHE A 347 -18.20 -6.15 -4.68
C PHE A 347 -16.90 -6.62 -5.38
N THR A 348 -15.80 -5.89 -5.20
CA THR A 348 -14.47 -6.25 -5.72
C THR A 348 -13.48 -6.74 -4.67
N ASP A 349 -13.97 -7.19 -3.50
CA ASP A 349 -13.13 -7.87 -2.51
C ASP A 349 -12.38 -9.04 -3.17
N PHE A 350 -11.07 -9.16 -2.91
CA PHE A 350 -10.23 -10.18 -3.54
C PHE A 350 -10.82 -11.59 -3.38
N GLY A 351 -11.27 -11.93 -2.17
CA GLY A 351 -11.89 -13.22 -1.89
C GLY A 351 -13.18 -13.50 -2.66
N GLU A 352 -14.01 -12.47 -2.88
CA GLU A 352 -15.26 -12.60 -3.62
C GLU A 352 -15.01 -12.72 -5.13
N LEU A 353 -14.06 -11.94 -5.65
CA LEU A 353 -13.62 -12.08 -7.02
C LEU A 353 -13.10 -13.50 -7.26
N VAL A 354 -12.24 -14.02 -6.37
CA VAL A 354 -11.75 -15.41 -6.42
C VAL A 354 -12.89 -16.41 -6.34
N ALA A 355 -13.86 -16.24 -5.44
CA ALA A 355 -15.03 -17.13 -5.34
C ALA A 355 -15.84 -17.20 -6.65
N SER A 356 -15.76 -16.16 -7.48
CA SER A 356 -16.45 -16.09 -8.78
C SER A 356 -15.64 -16.67 -9.94
N MET A 357 -14.32 -16.86 -9.79
CA MET A 357 -13.43 -17.39 -10.84
C MET A 357 -13.71 -18.87 -11.19
N GLU A 358 -13.12 -19.37 -12.28
CA GLU A 358 -13.13 -20.80 -12.62
C GLU A 358 -12.61 -21.68 -11.47
N HIS A 359 -13.26 -22.84 -11.22
CA HIS A 359 -12.91 -23.78 -10.14
C HIS A 359 -11.44 -24.09 -10.04
N ARG A 360 -10.84 -24.39 -11.20
CA ARG A 360 -9.44 -24.81 -11.29
C ARG A 360 -8.52 -23.75 -10.71
N LEU A 361 -8.79 -22.48 -11.00
CA LEU A 361 -8.01 -21.36 -10.50
C LEU A 361 -8.26 -21.13 -9.00
N GLN A 362 -9.49 -21.29 -8.53
CA GLN A 362 -9.81 -21.24 -7.08
C GLN A 362 -9.00 -22.27 -6.29
N VAL A 363 -8.93 -23.51 -6.79
CA VAL A 363 -8.15 -24.60 -6.16
C VAL A 363 -6.67 -24.23 -6.10
N ILE A 364 -6.09 -23.71 -7.18
CA ILE A 364 -4.67 -23.31 -7.23
C ILE A 364 -4.38 -22.19 -6.22
N ILE A 365 -5.23 -21.16 -6.17
CA ILE A 365 -5.08 -20.03 -5.23
C ILE A 365 -5.17 -20.51 -3.78
N ALA A 366 -6.10 -21.42 -3.49
CA ALA A 366 -6.24 -21.99 -2.16
C ALA A 366 -5.07 -22.90 -1.78
N GLU A 367 -4.53 -23.70 -2.71
CA GLU A 367 -3.35 -24.53 -2.47
C GLU A 367 -2.11 -23.66 -2.15
N ASP A 368 -1.93 -22.53 -2.85
CA ASP A 368 -0.89 -21.54 -2.53
C ASP A 368 -1.08 -20.94 -1.13
N ALA A 369 -2.30 -20.52 -0.81
CA ALA A 369 -2.63 -19.96 0.50
C ALA A 369 -2.32 -20.94 1.65
N LEU A 370 -2.72 -22.21 1.49
CA LEU A 370 -2.48 -23.26 2.49
C LEU A 370 -1.03 -23.75 2.54
N ALA A 371 -0.24 -23.56 1.47
CA ALA A 371 1.20 -23.83 1.47
C ALA A 371 1.98 -22.78 2.28
N THR A 372 1.51 -21.54 2.30
CA THR A 372 2.17 -20.44 3.01
C THR A 372 2.05 -20.56 4.53
N GLN A 373 0.97 -21.19 5.04
CA GLN A 373 0.72 -21.39 6.47
C GLN A 373 1.78 -22.25 7.19
N THR A 374 2.51 -23.10 6.45
CA THR A 374 3.56 -23.97 7.02
C THR A 374 4.87 -23.23 7.39
N TYR A 375 5.06 -21.97 6.95
CA TYR A 375 6.34 -21.26 7.09
C TYR A 375 6.40 -20.18 8.18
N HIS A 376 5.28 -19.75 8.76
CA HIS A 376 5.25 -18.74 9.82
C HIS A 376 4.47 -19.20 11.07
N PRO A 377 5.14 -19.79 12.07
CA PRO A 377 4.56 -20.03 13.39
C PRO A 377 4.69 -18.74 14.22
N VAL A 378 4.05 -17.66 13.80
CA VAL A 378 3.88 -16.50 14.68
C VAL A 378 2.53 -16.66 15.38
N PRO A 379 2.45 -16.62 16.72
CA PRO A 379 1.18 -16.68 17.42
C PRO A 379 0.29 -15.52 16.95
N LEU A 380 -0.91 -15.86 16.48
CA LEU A 380 -1.97 -14.96 15.99
C LEU A 380 -2.47 -13.92 17.03
N SER A 381 -1.74 -13.64 18.11
CA SER A 381 -2.21 -12.82 19.24
C SER A 381 -1.58 -11.42 19.37
N LEU A 382 -0.63 -11.02 18.52
CA LEU A 382 0.15 -9.78 18.75
C LEU A 382 0.19 -8.74 17.62
N THR A 383 -0.52 -8.94 16.50
CA THR A 383 -0.47 -7.98 15.36
C THR A 383 -1.78 -7.21 15.13
N TYR A 384 -2.86 -7.51 15.88
CA TYR A 384 -4.19 -6.93 15.64
C TYR A 384 -4.44 -5.54 16.28
N ALA A 385 -3.39 -4.78 16.58
CA ALA A 385 -3.51 -3.46 17.24
C ALA A 385 -3.60 -2.26 16.28
N ARG A 386 -3.81 -2.46 14.98
CA ARG A 386 -3.99 -1.35 14.03
C ARG A 386 -4.98 -1.69 12.92
N GLU A 387 -6.24 -1.81 13.30
CA GLU A 387 -7.37 -1.55 12.41
C GLU A 387 -8.54 -1.10 13.31
N GLY A 388 -9.06 0.10 13.08
CA GLY A 388 -10.25 0.65 13.73
C GLY A 388 -11.54 -0.07 13.34
N VAL A 389 -11.46 -1.34 12.94
CA VAL A 389 -12.61 -2.19 12.67
C VAL A 389 -13.14 -2.63 14.03
N GLN A 390 -14.17 -1.95 14.52
CA GLN A 390 -14.95 -2.47 15.64
C GLN A 390 -15.38 -3.89 15.28
N VAL A 391 -14.87 -4.89 16.02
CA VAL A 391 -15.44 -6.24 16.01
C VAL A 391 -16.82 -6.13 16.64
N THR A 392 -17.81 -5.73 15.86
CA THR A 392 -19.20 -5.86 16.25
C THR A 392 -19.49 -7.35 16.23
N LYS A 393 -19.71 -7.96 17.41
CA LYS A 393 -20.40 -9.25 17.48
C LYS A 393 -21.74 -9.04 16.79
N SER A 394 -21.85 -9.48 15.53
CA SER A 394 -23.08 -9.23 14.80
C SER A 394 -24.13 -10.17 15.36
N PRO A 395 -25.36 -9.67 15.54
CA PRO A 395 -26.47 -10.52 15.94
C PRO A 395 -26.75 -11.67 14.95
N TRP A 396 -26.18 -11.66 13.74
CA TRP A 396 -26.64 -12.43 12.60
C TRP A 396 -25.95 -13.78 12.39
N ILE A 397 -24.85 -14.08 13.10
CA ILE A 397 -24.10 -15.34 12.94
C ILE A 397 -24.29 -16.23 14.17
N LYS A 398 -24.86 -17.41 13.95
CA LYS A 398 -24.91 -18.47 14.96
C LYS A 398 -23.52 -19.10 15.13
N VAL A 399 -22.97 -19.03 16.34
CA VAL A 399 -21.89 -19.92 16.77
C VAL A 399 -22.53 -21.27 17.11
N ARG A 400 -22.61 -22.17 16.13
CA ARG A 400 -22.99 -23.57 16.40
C ARG A 400 -21.72 -24.31 16.80
N SER A 401 -21.61 -24.69 18.07
CA SER A 401 -20.72 -25.76 18.52
C SER A 401 -21.20 -27.06 17.90
N LYS A 402 -20.72 -27.38 16.68
CA LYS A 402 -20.85 -28.72 16.11
C LYS A 402 -19.63 -29.50 16.60
N HIS A 403 -19.88 -30.74 17.05
CA HIS A 403 -18.88 -31.65 17.60
C HIS A 403 -17.55 -31.59 16.86
N HIS A 404 -16.48 -31.47 17.65
CA HIS A 404 -15.08 -31.50 17.22
C HIS A 404 -14.83 -32.51 16.10
N LYS A 405 -14.66 -32.00 14.89
CA LYS A 405 -13.93 -32.71 13.84
C LYS A 405 -12.63 -31.95 13.69
N GLU A 406 -11.51 -32.61 13.99
CA GLU A 406 -10.18 -32.08 13.64
C GLU A 406 -10.19 -31.81 12.14
N VAL A 407 -10.22 -30.53 11.76
CA VAL A 407 -10.15 -30.15 10.35
C VAL A 407 -8.68 -29.97 10.01
N SER A 408 -8.10 -31.00 9.39
CA SER A 408 -6.74 -30.95 8.87
C SER A 408 -6.65 -30.07 7.62
N LYS A 409 -5.42 -29.67 7.25
CA LYS A 409 -5.14 -29.05 5.95
C LYS A 409 -5.74 -29.84 4.78
N ASP A 410 -5.70 -31.17 4.86
CA ASP A 410 -6.26 -32.07 3.84
C ASP A 410 -7.79 -31.94 3.76
N SER A 411 -8.49 -31.82 4.89
CA SER A 411 -9.94 -31.60 4.90
C SER A 411 -10.33 -30.26 4.26
N LEU A 412 -9.51 -29.21 4.44
CA LEU A 412 -9.72 -27.92 3.79
C LEU A 412 -9.44 -27.98 2.28
N GLN A 413 -8.36 -28.65 1.89
CA GLN A 413 -8.08 -28.91 0.47
C GLN A 413 -9.23 -29.67 -0.19
N ASP A 414 -9.78 -30.66 0.49
CA ASP A 414 -10.93 -31.42 0.01
C ASP A 414 -12.21 -30.56 -0.09
N GLU A 415 -12.48 -29.68 0.89
CA GLU A 415 -13.58 -28.72 0.81
C GLU A 415 -13.43 -27.79 -0.41
N VAL A 416 -12.22 -27.27 -0.67
CA VAL A 416 -11.96 -26.42 -1.84
C VAL A 416 -12.10 -27.22 -3.13
N ARG A 417 -11.56 -28.45 -3.20
CA ARG A 417 -11.68 -29.33 -4.37
C ARG A 417 -13.13 -29.68 -4.69
N ARG A 418 -14.00 -29.79 -3.68
CA ARG A 418 -15.45 -29.96 -3.83
C ARG A 418 -16.20 -28.65 -4.14
N GLY A 419 -15.54 -27.49 -4.07
CA GLY A 419 -16.16 -26.18 -4.32
C GLY A 419 -16.98 -25.65 -3.14
N GLU A 420 -16.73 -26.14 -1.93
CA GLU A 420 -17.49 -25.81 -0.72
C GLU A 420 -16.87 -24.66 0.09
N ALA A 421 -15.63 -24.27 -0.25
CA ALA A 421 -14.87 -23.22 0.40
C ALA A 421 -14.01 -22.44 -0.61
N THR A 422 -13.91 -21.12 -0.39
CA THR A 422 -12.92 -20.27 -1.03
C THR A 422 -11.90 -19.87 0.03
N ILE A 423 -10.62 -20.13 -0.24
CA ILE A 423 -9.52 -19.85 0.69
C ILE A 423 -8.51 -18.96 -0.05
N VAL A 424 -8.12 -17.85 0.58
CA VAL A 424 -7.23 -16.85 -0.01
C VAL A 424 -6.24 -16.33 1.03
N LEU A 425 -5.14 -15.73 0.56
CA LEU A 425 -4.29 -14.88 1.38
C LEU A 425 -4.73 -13.43 1.24
N ASN A 426 -4.84 -12.71 2.36
CA ASN A 426 -5.07 -11.27 2.34
C ASN A 426 -3.76 -10.49 2.07
N GLY A 427 -3.87 -9.16 1.98
CA GLY A 427 -2.72 -8.26 1.77
C GLY A 427 -1.66 -8.28 2.88
N TYR A 428 -1.99 -8.82 4.05
CA TYR A 428 -1.09 -9.01 5.19
C TYR A 428 -0.41 -10.38 5.20
N GLY A 429 -0.82 -11.30 4.32
CA GLY A 429 -0.30 -12.68 4.25
C GLY A 429 -1.01 -13.63 5.20
N GLU A 430 -2.18 -13.27 5.70
CA GLU A 430 -3.00 -14.15 6.54
C GLU A 430 -3.93 -14.99 5.67
N VAL A 431 -4.04 -16.27 6.01
CA VAL A 431 -4.97 -17.19 5.34
C VAL A 431 -6.38 -16.95 5.87
N GLN A 432 -7.33 -16.72 4.96
CA GLN A 432 -8.72 -16.46 5.31
C GLN A 432 -9.65 -17.35 4.47
N ARG A 433 -10.72 -17.82 5.11
CA ARG A 433 -11.83 -18.51 4.42
C ARG A 433 -12.90 -17.48 4.11
N VAL A 434 -13.25 -17.35 2.83
CA VAL A 434 -14.22 -16.36 2.35
C VAL A 434 -15.53 -17.05 2.02
N VAL A 435 -16.63 -16.46 2.48
CA VAL A 435 -17.99 -16.97 2.25
C VAL A 435 -18.87 -15.83 1.77
N SER A 436 -19.18 -15.83 0.47
CA SER A 436 -20.11 -14.87 -0.13
C SER A 436 -21.55 -15.34 -0.03
N LEU A 437 -22.42 -14.50 0.53
CA LEU A 437 -23.82 -14.80 0.82
C LEU A 437 -24.71 -13.68 0.28
N VAL A 438 -25.86 -14.04 -0.26
CA VAL A 438 -26.94 -13.10 -0.54
C VAL A 438 -28.07 -13.37 0.45
N ALA A 439 -28.52 -12.33 1.13
CA ALA A 439 -29.63 -12.39 2.08
C ALA A 439 -30.65 -11.30 1.76
N PHE A 440 -31.92 -11.54 2.08
CA PHE A 440 -33.04 -10.69 1.70
C PHE A 440 -33.69 -10.06 2.91
N GLU A 441 -33.83 -8.75 2.89
CA GLU A 441 -34.73 -8.03 3.78
C GLU A 441 -36.00 -7.67 3.01
N VAL A 442 -37.02 -8.52 3.12
CA VAL A 442 -38.30 -8.35 2.43
C VAL A 442 -39.26 -7.62 3.35
N THR A 443 -39.93 -6.57 2.86
CA THR A 443 -40.92 -5.76 3.59
C THR A 443 -42.25 -5.69 2.84
N ARG A 444 -43.37 -5.60 3.58
CA ARG A 444 -44.71 -5.31 3.02
C ARG A 444 -44.83 -3.81 2.72
N GLY A 445 -44.58 -3.39 1.47
CA GLY A 445 -44.73 -1.99 1.07
C GLY A 445 -43.78 -0.97 1.74
N ARG A 446 -43.94 0.33 1.40
CA ARG A 446 -43.11 1.42 1.96
C ARG A 446 -43.53 1.74 3.39
N GLY A 447 -42.62 1.50 4.36
CA GLY A 447 -42.79 1.92 5.76
C GLY A 447 -43.18 0.81 6.75
N SER A 448 -43.33 -0.44 6.29
CA SER A 448 -43.53 -1.57 7.21
C SER A 448 -42.32 -1.76 8.12
N THR A 449 -42.58 -2.00 9.40
CA THR A 449 -41.59 -2.38 10.41
C THR A 449 -41.37 -3.89 10.46
N GLU A 450 -42.24 -4.66 9.81
CA GLU A 450 -42.15 -6.12 9.68
C GLU A 450 -41.29 -6.50 8.48
N ILE A 451 -40.46 -7.51 8.71
CA ILE A 451 -39.57 -8.15 7.75
C ILE A 451 -39.90 -9.64 7.63
N PHE A 452 -39.73 -10.19 6.43
CA PHE A 452 -39.91 -11.62 6.21
C PHE A 452 -38.65 -12.37 6.63
N ALA A 453 -38.75 -13.21 7.66
CA ALA A 453 -37.62 -13.95 8.21
C ALA A 453 -37.88 -15.46 8.17
N GLN A 454 -36.81 -16.22 7.97
CA GLN A 454 -36.83 -17.66 8.17
C GLN A 454 -36.81 -17.94 9.67
N LEU A 455 -37.76 -18.72 10.18
CA LEU A 455 -37.83 -19.13 11.58
C LEU A 455 -37.17 -20.48 11.86
N GLY A 456 -37.07 -21.33 10.84
CA GLY A 456 -36.50 -22.67 10.99
C GLY A 456 -36.47 -23.46 9.69
N LYS A 457 -35.98 -24.69 9.79
CA LYS A 457 -35.91 -25.69 8.72
C LYS A 457 -36.41 -27.02 9.24
N ILE A 458 -37.01 -27.82 8.37
CA ILE A 458 -37.34 -29.20 8.67
C ILE A 458 -36.18 -30.06 8.19
N GLU A 459 -35.50 -30.73 9.10
CA GLU A 459 -34.43 -31.69 8.82
C GLU A 459 -34.85 -33.06 9.37
N GLU A 460 -34.89 -34.09 8.53
CA GLU A 460 -35.25 -35.47 8.94
C GLU A 460 -36.59 -35.57 9.69
N GLY A 461 -37.57 -34.75 9.30
CA GLY A 461 -38.90 -34.70 9.94
C GLY A 461 -38.98 -33.86 11.22
N VAL A 462 -37.86 -33.31 11.69
CA VAL A 462 -37.81 -32.48 12.91
C VAL A 462 -37.67 -31.00 12.54
N ILE A 463 -38.48 -30.15 13.19
CA ILE A 463 -38.36 -28.69 13.04
C ILE A 463 -37.16 -28.21 13.86
N VAL A 464 -36.16 -27.69 13.18
CA VAL A 464 -34.96 -27.08 13.76
C VAL A 464 -35.14 -25.56 13.76
N ALA A 465 -35.25 -24.96 14.94
CA ALA A 465 -35.37 -23.52 15.10
C ALA A 465 -34.10 -22.79 14.64
N GLY A 466 -34.30 -21.65 13.97
CA GLY A 466 -33.22 -20.78 13.55
C GLY A 466 -33.71 -19.56 12.82
N CYS A 467 -33.71 -18.43 13.54
CA CYS A 467 -34.18 -17.16 13.01
C CYS A 467 -33.09 -16.48 12.18
N THR A 468 -33.25 -16.44 10.85
CA THR A 468 -32.29 -15.79 9.94
C THR A 468 -33.02 -15.09 8.80
N LEU A 469 -32.37 -14.14 8.13
CA LEU A 469 -32.91 -13.62 6.88
C LEU A 469 -32.88 -14.71 5.80
N PRO A 470 -33.89 -14.77 4.92
CA PRO A 470 -33.87 -15.64 3.75
C PRO A 470 -32.62 -15.37 2.92
N GLY A 471 -31.97 -16.42 2.43
CA GLY A 471 -30.74 -16.25 1.66
C GLY A 471 -30.05 -17.56 1.28
N ALA A 472 -29.01 -17.44 0.48
CA ALA A 472 -28.15 -18.55 0.10
C ALA A 472 -26.73 -18.05 -0.24
N ARG A 473 -25.81 -19.01 -0.38
CA ARG A 473 -24.48 -18.72 -0.93
C ARG A 473 -24.62 -18.31 -2.40
N MET A 474 -23.75 -17.39 -2.81
CA MET A 474 -23.56 -17.09 -4.23
C MET A 474 -22.93 -18.30 -4.92
N GLN A 475 -23.30 -18.54 -6.17
CA GLN A 475 -22.68 -19.56 -7.02
C GLN A 475 -21.57 -18.95 -7.86
N ARG A 476 -20.77 -19.82 -8.50
CA ARG A 476 -19.65 -19.41 -9.34
C ARG A 476 -20.12 -18.57 -10.52
N GLY A 477 -19.36 -17.53 -10.83
CA GLY A 477 -19.61 -16.64 -11.97
C GLY A 477 -20.80 -15.70 -11.79
N GLU A 478 -21.50 -15.74 -10.67
CA GLU A 478 -22.66 -14.86 -10.44
C GLU A 478 -22.23 -13.44 -10.06
N LEU A 479 -22.94 -12.45 -10.60
CA LEU A 479 -23.00 -11.14 -9.97
C LEU A 479 -23.93 -11.20 -8.74
N PRO A 480 -23.79 -10.30 -7.74
CA PRO A 480 -24.68 -10.29 -6.59
C PRO A 480 -26.16 -10.19 -6.97
N LEU A 481 -26.48 -9.46 -8.04
CA LEU A 481 -27.85 -9.34 -8.56
C LEU A 481 -28.34 -10.63 -9.23
N ASP A 482 -27.47 -11.36 -9.96
CA ASP A 482 -27.82 -12.65 -10.57
C ASP A 482 -28.11 -13.68 -9.48
N ALA A 483 -27.26 -13.74 -8.46
CA ALA A 483 -27.47 -14.57 -7.28
C ALA A 483 -28.78 -14.22 -6.56
N ALA A 484 -29.10 -12.93 -6.44
CA ALA A 484 -30.36 -12.49 -5.87
C ALA A 484 -31.57 -12.98 -6.70
N ASN A 485 -31.54 -12.77 -8.02
CA ASN A 485 -32.61 -13.21 -8.91
C ASN A 485 -32.79 -14.73 -8.88
N ARG A 486 -31.70 -15.50 -8.88
CA ARG A 486 -31.74 -16.97 -8.74
C ARG A 486 -32.33 -17.39 -7.38
N ILE A 487 -31.94 -16.76 -6.28
CA ILE A 487 -32.50 -17.14 -4.97
C ILE A 487 -33.99 -16.82 -4.89
N LEU A 488 -34.42 -15.71 -5.50
CA LEU A 488 -35.83 -15.39 -5.64
C LEU A 488 -36.57 -16.46 -6.45
N SER A 489 -36.02 -16.92 -7.58
CA SER A 489 -36.65 -17.95 -8.42
C SER A 489 -36.62 -19.35 -7.83
N ASP A 490 -35.54 -19.73 -7.13
CA ASP A 490 -35.32 -21.12 -6.73
C ASP A 490 -35.85 -21.42 -5.32
N ARG A 491 -35.75 -20.44 -4.42
CA ARG A 491 -36.02 -20.64 -2.98
C ARG A 491 -37.14 -19.78 -2.45
N LEU A 492 -37.31 -18.57 -2.98
CA LEU A 492 -38.32 -17.63 -2.53
C LEU A 492 -39.40 -17.39 -3.60
N TRP A 493 -39.59 -18.36 -4.50
CA TRP A 493 -40.56 -18.28 -5.60
C TRP A 493 -42.00 -17.96 -5.18
N PRO A 494 -42.48 -18.32 -3.97
CA PRO A 494 -43.81 -17.90 -3.50
C PRO A 494 -43.97 -16.39 -3.29
N LEU A 495 -42.86 -15.63 -3.32
CA LEU A 495 -42.86 -14.18 -3.33
C LEU A 495 -42.98 -13.71 -4.79
N GLU A 496 -44.21 -13.44 -5.23
CA GLU A 496 -44.47 -12.87 -6.56
C GLU A 496 -44.37 -11.33 -6.54
N ASN A 497 -44.18 -10.73 -7.72
CA ASN A 497 -44.18 -9.26 -7.92
C ASN A 497 -43.21 -8.50 -6.98
N VAL A 498 -42.02 -9.08 -6.84
CA VAL A 498 -40.94 -8.61 -5.99
C VAL A 498 -40.19 -7.46 -6.66
N ARG A 499 -40.01 -6.34 -5.94
CA ARG A 499 -39.20 -5.21 -6.41
C ARG A 499 -37.96 -5.03 -5.54
N ILE A 500 -36.79 -5.28 -6.12
CA ILE A 500 -35.49 -4.97 -5.51
C ILE A 500 -35.33 -3.45 -5.43
N ARG A 501 -34.97 -2.94 -4.25
CA ARG A 501 -34.84 -1.51 -3.95
C ARG A 501 -33.41 -1.05 -3.91
N ARG A 502 -32.54 -1.80 -3.23
CA ARG A 502 -31.11 -1.54 -3.13
C ARG A 502 -30.40 -2.80 -2.67
N LEU A 503 -29.11 -2.91 -2.97
CA LEU A 503 -28.24 -3.89 -2.31
C LEU A 503 -27.29 -3.12 -1.38
N GLU A 504 -26.96 -3.73 -0.26
CA GLU A 504 -26.00 -3.21 0.71
C GLU A 504 -25.03 -4.31 1.07
N ARG A 505 -23.76 -3.94 1.29
CA ARG A 505 -22.71 -4.87 1.64
C ARG A 505 -22.46 -4.80 3.14
N GLU A 506 -22.45 -5.97 3.77
CA GLU A 506 -21.97 -6.18 5.13
C GLU A 506 -20.78 -7.13 5.12
N VAL A 507 -19.68 -6.71 5.73
CA VAL A 507 -18.50 -7.56 5.94
C VAL A 507 -18.46 -7.93 7.42
N GLU A 508 -18.41 -9.23 7.70
CA GLU A 508 -18.32 -9.75 9.06
C GLU A 508 -17.17 -10.73 9.18
N PHE A 509 -16.40 -10.58 10.25
CA PHE A 509 -15.32 -11.49 10.58
C PHE A 509 -15.73 -12.37 11.75
N GLN A 510 -15.51 -13.66 11.61
CA GLN A 510 -15.63 -14.62 12.69
C GLN A 510 -14.27 -15.26 12.91
N ASP A 511 -13.67 -14.96 14.06
CA ASP A 511 -12.51 -15.69 14.52
C ASP A 511 -12.96 -17.11 14.88
N GLY A 512 -12.16 -18.09 14.47
CA GLY A 512 -12.46 -19.48 14.79
C GLY A 512 -12.24 -19.71 16.28
N GLU A 513 -13.31 -19.78 17.08
CA GLU A 513 -13.23 -20.32 18.45
C GLU A 513 -12.70 -21.78 18.44
N ASP A 514 -12.94 -22.49 17.32
CA ASP A 514 -12.60 -23.90 17.10
C ASP A 514 -11.71 -24.15 15.85
N PHE A 515 -11.16 -23.11 15.21
CA PHE A 515 -10.54 -23.22 13.86
C PHE A 515 -9.35 -22.27 13.65
N PRO A 516 -8.23 -22.70 13.02
CA PRO A 516 -7.05 -21.84 12.86
C PRO A 516 -7.18 -20.76 11.76
N LEU A 517 -8.26 -20.76 10.97
CA LEU A 517 -8.50 -19.78 9.90
C LEU A 517 -9.67 -18.85 10.23
N ARG A 518 -9.41 -17.54 10.14
CA ARG A 518 -10.42 -16.49 10.23
C ARG A 518 -11.42 -16.63 9.07
N LYS A 519 -12.71 -16.57 9.37
CA LYS A 519 -13.78 -16.60 8.37
C LYS A 519 -14.23 -15.17 8.07
N GLN A 520 -14.21 -14.80 6.80
CA GLN A 520 -14.76 -13.55 6.30
C GLN A 520 -16.09 -13.85 5.59
N TYR A 521 -17.18 -13.34 6.16
CA TYR A 521 -18.50 -13.40 5.56
C TYR A 521 -18.74 -12.11 4.80
N LEU A 522 -18.92 -12.26 3.50
CA LEU A 522 -19.20 -11.20 2.55
C LEU A 522 -20.68 -11.28 2.22
N ARG A 523 -21.51 -10.56 2.99
CA ARG A 523 -22.97 -10.64 2.87
C ARG A 523 -23.48 -9.46 2.06
N THR A 524 -24.23 -9.77 1.01
CA THR A 524 -24.98 -8.80 0.25
C THR A 524 -26.44 -8.84 0.70
N LEU A 525 -26.88 -7.80 1.41
CA LEU A 525 -28.26 -7.59 1.82
C LEU A 525 -29.05 -6.97 0.67
N VAL A 526 -30.07 -7.68 0.21
CA VAL A 526 -30.97 -7.24 -0.85
C VAL A 526 -32.25 -6.74 -0.20
N TYR A 527 -32.50 -5.44 -0.29
CA TYR A 527 -33.71 -4.84 0.23
C TYR A 527 -34.82 -4.95 -0.79
N VAL A 528 -35.92 -5.55 -0.37
CA VAL A 528 -36.99 -5.95 -1.25
C VAL A 528 -38.33 -5.46 -0.71
N THR A 529 -39.16 -4.93 -1.61
CA THR A 529 -40.57 -4.66 -1.30
C THR A 529 -41.45 -5.66 -2.02
N LEU A 530 -42.27 -6.36 -1.26
CA LEU A 530 -43.33 -7.22 -1.77
C LEU A 530 -44.58 -6.38 -2.02
N SER A 531 -45.19 -6.54 -3.19
CA SER A 531 -46.38 -5.78 -3.61
C SER A 531 -47.69 -6.53 -3.36
N GLU A 532 -47.62 -7.86 -3.26
CA GLU A 532 -48.77 -8.76 -3.11
C GLU A 532 -48.59 -9.68 -1.90
N ASP A 533 -49.60 -10.47 -1.56
CA ASP A 533 -49.50 -11.44 -0.47
C ASP A 533 -48.68 -12.66 -0.87
N VAL A 534 -48.02 -13.26 0.13
CA VAL A 534 -47.18 -14.45 -0.04
C VAL A 534 -48.04 -15.64 -0.46
N GLN A 535 -47.73 -16.24 -1.62
CA GLN A 535 -48.47 -17.37 -2.17
C GLN A 535 -47.91 -18.71 -1.67
N ALA A 536 -48.05 -19.00 -0.38
CA ALA A 536 -47.53 -20.23 0.23
C ALA A 536 -48.50 -20.84 1.25
N PRO A 537 -48.46 -22.18 1.46
CA PRO A 537 -49.22 -22.83 2.53
C PRO A 537 -48.89 -22.23 3.89
N THR A 538 -49.91 -21.98 4.71
CA THR A 538 -49.77 -21.40 6.04
C THR A 538 -50.03 -22.43 7.14
N LEU A 539 -49.20 -22.43 8.18
CA LEU A 539 -49.43 -23.11 9.45
C LEU A 539 -49.85 -22.07 10.49
N ARG A 540 -50.80 -22.44 11.35
CA ARG A 540 -51.26 -21.62 12.47
C ARG A 540 -50.99 -22.34 13.79
N ALA A 541 -50.54 -21.58 14.78
CA ALA A 541 -50.38 -22.12 16.13
C ALA A 541 -51.77 -22.24 16.78
N SER A 542 -52.03 -23.36 17.46
CA SER A 542 -53.18 -23.47 18.36
C SER A 542 -52.99 -22.45 19.48
N VAL A 543 -53.87 -21.45 19.53
CA VAL A 543 -53.82 -20.37 20.53
C VAL A 543 -53.64 -20.98 21.92
N THR A 544 -52.47 -20.76 22.52
CA THR A 544 -52.21 -21.05 23.92
C THR A 544 -51.70 -19.77 24.54
N ASP A 545 -52.48 -19.19 25.45
CA ASP A 545 -52.20 -17.94 26.20
C ASP A 545 -50.90 -18.00 27.06
N ALA A 546 -50.12 -19.08 26.96
CA ALA A 546 -48.97 -19.37 27.80
C ALA A 546 -47.64 -18.84 27.24
N LEU A 547 -47.58 -18.49 25.95
CA LEU A 547 -46.38 -17.99 25.28
C LEU A 547 -46.74 -16.70 24.55
N ASP A 548 -46.24 -15.57 25.05
CA ASP A 548 -46.43 -14.21 24.52
C ASP A 548 -45.70 -14.05 23.16
N VAL A 549 -46.05 -14.89 22.19
CA VAL A 549 -45.40 -15.00 20.87
C VAL A 549 -46.41 -14.54 19.82
N PRO A 550 -46.26 -13.33 19.24
CA PRO A 550 -47.28 -12.67 18.42
C PRO A 550 -47.34 -13.19 16.97
N LEU A 551 -46.72 -14.33 16.67
CA LEU A 551 -46.61 -14.86 15.30
C LEU A 551 -47.92 -15.56 14.92
N LYS A 552 -48.76 -14.89 14.12
CA LYS A 552 -50.10 -15.40 13.77
C LYS A 552 -50.11 -16.35 12.57
N GLU A 553 -49.15 -16.23 11.65
CA GLU A 553 -49.09 -17.01 10.41
C GLU A 553 -47.64 -17.39 10.08
N VAL A 554 -47.42 -18.68 9.79
CA VAL A 554 -46.14 -19.22 9.33
C VAL A 554 -46.30 -19.77 7.93
N TYR A 555 -45.49 -19.30 7.00
CA TYR A 555 -45.49 -19.76 5.62
C TYR A 555 -44.49 -20.91 5.45
N VAL A 556 -44.91 -21.96 4.74
CA VAL A 556 -44.10 -23.14 4.45
C VAL A 556 -43.61 -23.05 3.01
N PHE A 557 -42.30 -22.91 2.83
CA PHE A 557 -41.71 -22.86 1.50
C PHE A 557 -41.08 -24.22 1.20
N ARG A 558 -41.52 -24.84 0.10
CA ARG A 558 -40.97 -26.10 -0.41
C ARG A 558 -39.79 -25.81 -1.34
N GLY A 559 -38.70 -26.56 -1.14
CA GLY A 559 -37.46 -26.50 -1.90
C GLY A 559 -36.53 -27.63 -1.48
N GLY A 560 -35.23 -27.55 -1.78
CA GLY A 560 -34.27 -28.60 -1.41
C GLY A 560 -34.25 -28.98 0.09
N LYS A 561 -34.65 -28.05 0.97
CA LYS A 561 -35.09 -28.32 2.36
C LYS A 561 -36.33 -27.48 2.65
N THR A 562 -37.33 -28.05 3.31
CA THR A 562 -38.55 -27.32 3.73
C THR A 562 -38.19 -26.28 4.81
N ALA A 563 -38.62 -25.04 4.60
CA ALA A 563 -38.29 -23.91 5.45
C ALA A 563 -39.56 -23.17 5.90
N LEU A 564 -39.54 -22.72 7.16
CA LEU A 564 -40.63 -21.99 7.79
C LEU A 564 -40.30 -20.50 7.84
N TYR A 565 -41.24 -19.66 7.42
CA TYR A 565 -41.07 -18.21 7.36
C TYR A 565 -42.22 -17.48 8.05
N ALA A 566 -41.96 -16.29 8.57
CA ALA A 566 -43.00 -15.43 9.11
C ALA A 566 -42.64 -13.95 8.97
N TRP A 567 -43.65 -13.09 9.07
CA TRP A 567 -43.46 -11.65 9.25
C TRP A 567 -43.13 -11.36 10.70
N ILE A 568 -41.94 -10.81 10.95
CA ILE A 568 -41.46 -10.45 12.28
C ILE A 568 -40.85 -9.06 12.28
N THR A 569 -40.81 -8.40 13.41
CA THR A 569 -40.10 -7.12 13.55
C THR A 569 -38.58 -7.31 13.63
N ARG A 570 -37.80 -6.27 13.31
CA ARG A 570 -36.33 -6.30 13.44
C ARG A 570 -35.87 -6.63 14.87
N SER A 571 -36.57 -6.13 15.89
CA SER A 571 -36.27 -6.44 17.30
C SER A 571 -36.50 -7.92 17.62
N GLN A 572 -37.58 -8.52 17.11
CA GLN A 572 -37.83 -9.95 17.24
C GLN A 572 -36.77 -10.79 16.54
N LEU A 573 -36.30 -10.37 15.36
CA LEU A 573 -35.20 -11.06 14.68
C LEU A 573 -33.91 -11.05 15.50
N GLN A 574 -33.60 -9.95 16.20
CA GLN A 574 -32.44 -9.93 17.11
C GLN A 574 -32.65 -10.78 18.35
N HIS A 575 -33.85 -10.74 18.93
CA HIS A 575 -34.21 -11.54 20.09
C HIS A 575 -34.14 -13.05 19.79
N TYR A 576 -34.76 -13.52 18.71
CA TYR A 576 -34.78 -14.95 18.34
C TYR A 576 -33.43 -15.50 17.86
N LYS A 577 -32.39 -14.67 17.82
CA LYS A 577 -31.00 -15.09 17.60
C LYS A 577 -30.20 -15.23 18.87
N THR A 578 -30.69 -14.72 20.00
CA THR A 578 -30.07 -15.03 21.29
C THR A 578 -30.40 -16.47 21.68
N PRO A 579 -29.59 -17.13 22.53
CA PRO A 579 -29.87 -18.48 23.01
C PRO A 579 -31.26 -18.62 23.64
N GLU A 580 -31.70 -17.60 24.39
CA GLU A 580 -33.01 -17.56 25.04
C GLU A 580 -34.14 -17.46 24.00
N GLY A 581 -33.99 -16.56 23.02
CA GLY A 581 -34.97 -16.42 21.95
C GLY A 581 -35.06 -17.65 21.05
N GLU A 582 -33.95 -18.35 20.81
CA GLU A 582 -33.95 -19.62 20.06
C GLU A 582 -34.71 -20.72 20.79
N GLN A 583 -34.56 -20.84 22.12
CA GLN A 583 -35.35 -21.78 22.93
C GLN A 583 -36.84 -21.46 22.90
N GLN A 584 -37.20 -20.17 23.03
CA GLN A 584 -38.58 -19.71 22.91
C GLN A 584 -39.16 -20.03 21.53
N LEU A 585 -38.40 -19.75 20.46
CA LEU A 585 -38.81 -20.05 19.09
C LEU A 585 -38.97 -21.56 18.87
N SER A 586 -38.06 -22.37 19.41
CA SER A 586 -38.15 -23.84 19.32
C SER A 586 -39.37 -24.40 20.05
N ALA A 587 -39.69 -23.87 21.24
CA ALA A 587 -40.87 -24.27 22.01
C ALA A 587 -42.17 -23.85 21.31
N TRP A 588 -42.15 -22.74 20.58
CA TRP A 588 -43.32 -22.27 19.83
C TRP A 588 -43.51 -23.05 18.52
N LEU A 589 -42.43 -23.32 17.78
CA LEU A 589 -42.50 -24.07 16.52
C LEU A 589 -43.03 -25.50 16.69
N SER A 590 -42.87 -26.11 17.86
CA SER A 590 -43.43 -27.44 18.17
C SER A 590 -44.95 -27.45 18.38
N LEU A 591 -45.59 -26.27 18.50
CA LEU A 591 -47.03 -26.11 18.72
C LEU A 591 -47.84 -25.83 17.43
N LEU A 592 -47.17 -25.73 16.28
CA LEU A 592 -47.82 -25.43 14.99
C LEU A 592 -48.68 -26.59 14.49
N LYS A 593 -49.92 -26.34 14.06
CA LYS A 593 -50.81 -27.32 13.41
C LYS A 593 -51.10 -26.93 11.94
N SER A 594 -51.47 -27.91 11.12
CA SER A 594 -51.88 -27.74 9.70
C SER A 594 -53.34 -27.30 9.58
N ASP A 595 -53.64 -26.42 8.62
CA ASP A 595 -55.00 -25.96 8.27
C ASP A 595 -55.72 -26.85 7.22
N ALA A 596 -55.17 -28.03 6.87
CA ALA A 596 -55.78 -28.92 5.87
C ALA A 596 -57.10 -29.56 6.39
N PRO A 597 -58.22 -29.55 5.63
CA PRO A 597 -59.54 -29.94 6.13
C PRO A 597 -59.73 -31.40 6.56
N ASP A 598 -58.75 -32.30 6.40
CA ASP A 598 -58.89 -33.73 6.72
C ASP A 598 -57.64 -34.39 7.36
N ALA A 599 -56.63 -33.61 7.79
CA ALA A 599 -55.41 -34.19 8.35
C ALA A 599 -55.54 -34.48 9.86
N SER A 600 -55.50 -35.77 10.21
CA SER A 600 -55.49 -36.28 11.60
C SER A 600 -54.50 -35.57 12.52
N ASP A 601 -54.79 -35.55 13.84
CA ASP A 601 -54.09 -34.88 14.96
C ASP A 601 -52.57 -35.11 15.12
N ASN A 602 -51.91 -35.79 14.17
CA ASN A 602 -50.46 -35.97 14.12
C ASN A 602 -49.81 -34.95 13.17
N LEU A 603 -48.98 -34.06 13.73
CA LEU A 603 -48.13 -33.14 12.94
C LEU A 603 -47.34 -33.87 11.85
N ASN A 604 -46.85 -35.08 12.13
CA ASN A 604 -46.08 -35.90 11.19
C ASN A 604 -46.91 -36.36 9.97
N LEU A 605 -48.21 -36.63 10.15
CA LEU A 605 -49.11 -37.04 9.05
C LEU A 605 -49.59 -35.83 8.24
N GLY A 606 -49.92 -34.71 8.89
CA GLY A 606 -50.24 -33.46 8.19
C GLY A 606 -49.05 -32.85 7.43
N LEU A 607 -47.82 -33.06 7.93
CA LEU A 607 -46.59 -32.76 7.21
C LEU A 607 -46.38 -33.72 6.04
N GLU A 608 -46.65 -35.02 6.16
CA GLU A 608 -46.58 -35.97 5.03
C GLU A 608 -47.56 -35.62 3.90
N GLU A 609 -48.80 -35.22 4.20
CA GLU A 609 -49.77 -34.73 3.21
C GLU A 609 -49.34 -33.38 2.60
N LEU A 610 -48.77 -32.47 3.41
CA LEU A 610 -48.12 -31.24 2.95
C LEU A 610 -46.74 -31.49 2.29
N LEU A 611 -46.23 -32.71 2.23
CA LEU A 611 -44.99 -33.06 1.53
C LEU A 611 -45.26 -33.84 0.22
N GLN A 612 -46.49 -34.33 0.00
CA GLN A 612 -46.91 -35.08 -1.20
C GLN A 612 -47.58 -34.24 -2.29
N GLY A 613 -48.18 -33.09 -1.96
CA GLY A 613 -48.61 -32.07 -2.94
C GLY A 613 -47.52 -31.03 -3.20
#